data_AF-A0A3B8NEL6-F1
#
_entry.id   AF-A0A3B8NEL6-F1
#
_cell.length_a   1.000
_cell.length_b   1.000
_cell.length_c   1.000
_cell.angle_alpha   90.00
_cell.angle_beta   90.00
_cell.angle_gamma   90.00
#
_symmetry.space_group_name_H-M   'P 1'
#
loop_
_entity.id
_entity.type
_entity.pdbx_description
1 polymer ?
#
loop_
_entity_poly.entity_id
_entity_poly.type
_entity_poly.pdbx_seq_one_letter_code
_entity_poly.pdbx_strand_id
1 'polypeptide(L)'
;MIYVNGNEVGRSQMPAGKIGFDTRASGSRDEDTIFDFELPADLFNEGENIIAVEVHQASPSSSDMIFDFRMSGMAPTVTDPSSIKLEWDADWDSGPLDVFEDSIQVPSSVVRSGSVYRARVRHQDSTGRWSNWSDPIEFEPKVPDLSDYNNSLLITEVMYNPSAPSKEEAGVGHLDDDLFEYIEIKNIGDKSLDLRDLRFTKGIDFDFIGSQKEFIGPGEYVLIVNNINAFEMRYGSGLPIAGQWEEGDRLSNGGEQIKLSFGGGDPIIEFKYDDSAPWPTLADGAGPSLVLISSDDLPDYDEPQSWKASASSIGTPGNDESGIVYSSWRTDNFGEGQPVGSDHMDDPDEDGVVNLFEYALGTDPLNKSSVPEMSVKTVQEGDREFIAFEYKKLNDRSDVVLSIERSFDLRQWESGEGFTRSYSIQNGEGGYLIVTEISSLPLSQSIHQNLRLAVKLIR
;
A
#
# COMPACT_ATOMS: atom_id res chain seq x y z
N MET A 1 -17.71 -29.22 16.93
CA MET A 1 -16.37 -28.60 16.99
C MET A 1 -16.55 -27.11 16.81
N ILE A 2 -15.80 -26.27 17.53
CA ILE A 2 -15.84 -24.81 17.38
C ILE A 2 -14.42 -24.34 17.10
N TYR A 3 -14.29 -23.47 16.10
CA TYR A 3 -13.05 -22.82 15.71
C TYR A 3 -13.24 -21.30 15.74
N VAL A 4 -12.22 -20.59 16.20
CA VAL A 4 -12.12 -19.13 16.12
C VAL A 4 -10.83 -18.80 15.38
N ASN A 5 -10.93 -18.05 14.29
CA ASN A 5 -9.79 -17.66 13.44
C ASN A 5 -8.92 -18.85 13.02
N GLY A 6 -9.56 -19.99 12.71
CA GLY A 6 -8.89 -21.23 12.31
C GLY A 6 -8.33 -22.08 13.46
N ASN A 7 -8.31 -21.57 14.69
CA ASN A 7 -7.86 -22.32 15.87
C ASN A 7 -9.03 -23.07 16.48
N GLU A 8 -8.84 -24.35 16.84
CA GLU A 8 -9.87 -25.10 17.54
C GLU A 8 -9.96 -24.67 19.00
N VAL A 9 -11.15 -24.23 19.42
CA VAL A 9 -11.36 -23.65 20.76
C VAL A 9 -12.23 -24.53 21.64
N GLY A 10 -12.97 -25.48 21.04
CA GLY A 10 -13.83 -26.37 21.79
C GLY A 10 -14.32 -27.56 20.97
N ARG A 11 -14.40 -28.72 21.62
CA ARG A 11 -15.07 -29.90 21.07
C ARG A 11 -15.93 -30.59 22.13
N SER A 12 -17.07 -31.11 21.70
CA SER A 12 -17.94 -31.98 22.49
C SER A 12 -18.30 -33.20 21.66
N GLN A 13 -18.37 -34.37 22.31
CA GLN A 13 -18.69 -35.66 21.68
C GLN A 13 -17.83 -36.03 20.46
N MET A 14 -16.59 -35.56 20.39
CA MET A 14 -15.64 -35.91 19.34
C MET A 14 -14.42 -36.64 19.91
N PRO A 15 -13.81 -37.58 19.16
CA PRO A 15 -12.60 -38.26 19.61
C PRO A 15 -11.44 -37.28 19.77
N ALA A 16 -10.40 -37.66 20.51
CA ALA A 16 -9.16 -36.88 20.55
C ALA A 16 -8.38 -37.01 19.23
N GLY A 17 -7.53 -36.01 18.92
CA GLY A 17 -6.68 -36.00 17.73
C GLY A 17 -7.27 -35.23 16.55
N LYS A 18 -6.67 -35.41 15.36
CA LYS A 18 -7.08 -34.72 14.13
C LYS A 18 -8.48 -35.17 13.74
N ILE A 19 -9.38 -34.20 13.57
CA ILE A 19 -10.75 -34.40 13.11
C ILE A 19 -10.79 -34.07 11.61
N GLY A 20 -11.39 -34.96 10.83
CA GLY A 20 -11.73 -34.75 9.43
C GLY A 20 -13.23 -34.78 9.22
N PHE A 21 -13.68 -34.39 8.03
CA PHE A 21 -15.10 -34.37 7.66
C PHE A 21 -15.81 -35.73 7.81
N ASP A 22 -15.06 -36.84 7.76
CA ASP A 22 -15.55 -38.22 7.88
C ASP A 22 -15.43 -38.78 9.31
N THR A 23 -14.86 -38.02 10.24
CA THR A 23 -14.73 -38.43 11.64
C THR A 23 -16.10 -38.39 12.31
N ARG A 24 -16.46 -39.48 13.01
CA ARG A 24 -17.75 -39.60 13.67
C ARG A 24 -17.71 -39.10 15.11
N ALA A 25 -18.86 -38.63 15.58
CA ALA A 25 -19.04 -38.33 17.00
C ALA A 25 -18.92 -39.60 17.85
N SER A 26 -18.30 -39.45 19.03
CA SER A 26 -18.10 -40.52 20.03
C SER A 26 -19.40 -40.96 20.72
N GLY A 27 -20.51 -40.25 20.51
CA GLY A 27 -21.82 -40.56 21.08
C GLY A 27 -22.93 -39.72 20.46
N SER A 28 -24.19 -40.10 20.72
CA SER A 28 -25.39 -39.32 20.37
C SER A 28 -25.99 -38.62 21.60
N ARG A 29 -26.79 -37.59 21.34
CA ARG A 29 -27.56 -36.81 22.33
C ARG A 29 -28.92 -36.46 21.73
N ASP A 30 -29.84 -36.07 22.60
CA ASP A 30 -31.16 -35.58 22.22
C ASP A 30 -31.03 -34.21 21.53
N GLU A 31 -31.94 -33.91 20.61
CA GLU A 31 -31.89 -32.73 19.73
C GLU A 31 -32.00 -31.39 20.48
N ASP A 32 -32.40 -31.40 21.75
CA ASP A 32 -32.52 -30.22 22.61
C ASP A 32 -31.29 -29.99 23.52
N THR A 33 -30.26 -30.82 23.41
CA THR A 33 -29.05 -30.69 24.22
C THR A 33 -28.23 -29.46 23.81
N ILE A 34 -28.08 -28.51 24.73
CA ILE A 34 -27.22 -27.34 24.57
C ILE A 34 -25.80 -27.67 25.05
N PHE A 35 -24.79 -27.26 24.28
CA PHE A 35 -23.38 -27.37 24.65
C PHE A 35 -22.80 -25.97 24.87
N ASP A 36 -22.41 -25.70 26.12
CA ASP A 36 -21.77 -24.44 26.48
C ASP A 36 -20.24 -24.58 26.44
N PHE A 37 -19.58 -23.56 25.87
CA PHE A 37 -18.13 -23.44 25.82
C PHE A 37 -17.74 -22.05 26.32
N GLU A 38 -16.80 -22.01 27.27
CA GLU A 38 -16.16 -20.76 27.67
C GLU A 38 -14.92 -20.54 26.81
N LEU A 39 -14.91 -19.43 26.07
CA LEU A 39 -13.83 -19.08 25.16
C LEU A 39 -13.06 -17.88 25.74
N PRO A 40 -11.73 -17.96 25.87
CA PRO A 40 -10.95 -16.81 26.28
C PRO A 40 -10.91 -15.74 25.18
N ALA A 41 -10.92 -14.47 25.59
CA ALA A 41 -11.08 -13.32 24.69
C ALA A 41 -9.86 -13.08 23.79
N ASP A 42 -8.69 -13.59 24.17
CA ASP A 42 -7.43 -13.51 23.41
C ASP A 42 -7.42 -14.33 22.12
N LEU A 43 -8.44 -15.18 21.91
CA LEU A 43 -8.67 -15.89 20.66
C LEU A 43 -9.28 -15.01 19.57
N PHE A 44 -9.78 -13.82 19.94
CA PHE A 44 -10.41 -12.88 19.04
C PHE A 44 -9.46 -11.73 18.70
N ASN A 45 -9.43 -11.35 17.43
CA ASN A 45 -8.73 -10.17 16.94
C ASN A 45 -9.62 -8.93 17.10
N GLU A 46 -9.02 -7.75 17.18
CA GLU A 46 -9.77 -6.51 17.00
C GLU A 46 -10.35 -6.47 15.57
N GLY A 47 -11.64 -6.14 15.43
CA GLY A 47 -12.33 -6.14 14.15
C GLY A 47 -12.97 -7.50 13.79
N GLU A 48 -12.81 -7.93 12.54
CA GLU A 48 -13.49 -9.10 12.00
C GLU A 48 -12.90 -10.42 12.53
N ASN A 49 -13.78 -11.36 12.90
CA ASN A 49 -13.42 -12.67 13.42
C ASN A 49 -14.24 -13.76 12.73
N ILE A 50 -13.60 -14.88 12.40
CA ILE A 50 -14.29 -16.03 11.79
C ILE A 50 -14.57 -17.07 12.87
N ILE A 51 -15.83 -17.39 13.05
CA ILE A 51 -16.27 -18.51 13.90
C ILE A 51 -16.81 -19.61 13.00
N ALA A 52 -16.16 -20.77 13.03
CA ALA A 52 -16.61 -21.95 12.30
C ALA A 52 -17.07 -23.04 13.27
N VAL A 53 -18.19 -23.68 12.95
CA VAL A 53 -18.75 -24.78 13.76
C VAL A 53 -18.97 -26.00 12.87
N GLU A 54 -18.46 -27.15 13.32
CA GLU A 54 -18.69 -28.44 12.66
C GLU A 54 -19.58 -29.34 13.53
N VAL A 55 -20.62 -29.92 12.93
CA VAL A 55 -21.53 -30.88 13.56
C VAL A 55 -21.32 -32.25 12.92
N HIS A 56 -20.98 -33.24 13.74
CA HIS A 56 -20.71 -34.60 13.28
C HIS A 56 -21.76 -35.56 13.83
N GLN A 57 -22.20 -36.50 12.99
CA GLN A 57 -23.11 -37.56 13.42
C GLN A 57 -22.34 -38.75 14.01
N ALA A 58 -22.96 -39.45 14.97
CA ALA A 58 -22.41 -40.69 15.53
C ALA A 58 -22.66 -41.91 14.63
N SER A 59 -23.73 -41.88 13.81
CA SER A 59 -24.11 -42.95 12.89
C SER A 59 -24.39 -42.40 11.49
N PRO A 60 -23.94 -43.08 10.42
CA PRO A 60 -24.25 -42.69 9.04
C PRO A 60 -25.73 -42.87 8.67
N SER A 61 -26.52 -43.52 9.52
CA SER A 61 -27.95 -43.72 9.31
C SER A 61 -28.82 -42.69 10.01
N SER A 62 -28.23 -41.68 10.66
CA SER A 62 -28.99 -40.63 11.33
C SER A 62 -29.56 -39.66 10.29
N SER A 63 -30.89 -39.50 10.27
CA SER A 63 -31.57 -38.60 9.33
C SER A 63 -31.63 -37.16 9.82
N ASP A 64 -31.49 -36.95 11.13
CA ASP A 64 -31.82 -35.69 11.77
C ASP A 64 -30.55 -34.98 12.28
N MET A 65 -30.52 -33.67 12.09
CA MET A 65 -29.47 -32.77 12.54
C MET A 65 -30.10 -31.41 12.83
N ILE A 66 -29.83 -30.87 14.01
CA ILE A 66 -30.17 -29.49 14.36
C ILE A 66 -28.90 -28.76 14.80
N PHE A 67 -28.82 -27.49 14.41
CA PHE A 67 -27.79 -26.59 14.85
C PHE A 67 -28.44 -25.25 15.17
N ASP A 68 -28.24 -24.79 16.39
CA ASP A 68 -28.51 -23.42 16.81
C ASP A 68 -27.25 -22.91 17.50
N PHE A 69 -27.01 -21.61 17.37
CA PHE A 69 -25.82 -20.98 17.88
C PHE A 69 -26.17 -19.66 18.53
N ARG A 70 -25.74 -19.54 19.79
CA ARG A 70 -25.75 -18.29 20.52
C ARG A 70 -24.37 -18.07 21.10
N MET A 71 -23.84 -16.88 20.87
CA MET A 71 -22.67 -16.37 21.57
C MET A 71 -23.06 -15.12 22.33
N SER A 72 -22.54 -14.98 23.54
CA SER A 72 -22.64 -13.75 24.32
C SER A 72 -21.31 -13.50 24.98
N GLY A 73 -20.72 -12.33 24.72
CA GLY A 73 -19.55 -11.84 25.46
C GLY A 73 -20.00 -10.95 26.60
N MET A 74 -19.27 -10.99 27.71
CA MET A 74 -19.21 -9.86 28.63
C MET A 74 -18.00 -9.04 28.20
N ALA A 75 -18.13 -7.70 28.16
CA ALA A 75 -16.94 -6.86 28.08
C ALA A 75 -15.98 -7.31 29.19
N PRO A 76 -14.66 -7.39 28.91
CA PRO A 76 -13.70 -7.78 29.94
C PRO A 76 -14.00 -6.96 31.19
N THR A 77 -13.97 -7.63 32.35
CA THR A 77 -14.09 -6.88 33.61
C THR A 77 -12.96 -5.88 33.57
N VAL A 78 -13.30 -4.59 33.58
CA VAL A 78 -12.31 -3.52 33.56
C VAL A 78 -11.53 -3.61 34.86
N THR A 79 -10.43 -4.35 34.84
CA THR A 79 -9.54 -4.57 36.00
C THR A 79 -8.59 -3.40 36.22
N ASP A 80 -8.46 -2.54 35.20
CA ASP A 80 -7.73 -1.28 35.29
C ASP A 80 -8.72 -0.11 35.38
N PRO A 81 -8.93 0.46 36.58
CA PRO A 81 -9.79 1.63 36.76
C PRO A 81 -9.42 2.82 35.88
N SER A 82 -8.17 2.92 35.41
CA SER A 82 -7.72 4.00 34.52
C SER A 82 -8.19 3.84 33.07
N SER A 83 -8.64 2.65 32.68
CA SER A 83 -9.28 2.42 31.37
C SER A 83 -10.79 2.74 31.35
N ILE A 84 -11.37 3.05 32.51
CA ILE A 84 -12.75 3.57 32.58
C ILE A 84 -12.69 5.05 32.25
N LYS A 85 -13.07 5.40 31.01
CA LYS A 85 -13.30 6.78 30.63
C LYS A 85 -14.56 7.27 31.34
N LEU A 86 -14.41 8.20 32.28
CA LEU A 86 -15.53 8.77 33.00
C LEU A 86 -16.10 9.95 32.21
N GLU A 87 -17.34 10.35 32.51
CA GLU A 87 -17.99 11.47 31.79
C GLU A 87 -17.27 12.84 31.91
N TRP A 88 -16.20 12.94 32.70
CA TRP A 88 -15.37 14.15 32.83
C TRP A 88 -14.04 14.05 32.08
N ASP A 89 -13.71 12.89 31.52
CA ASP A 89 -12.57 12.70 30.63
C ASP A 89 -13.03 13.04 29.20
N ALA A 90 -13.06 14.33 28.88
CA ALA A 90 -13.54 14.81 27.58
C ALA A 90 -12.62 14.34 26.44
N ASP A 91 -13.21 13.86 25.34
CA ASP A 91 -12.50 13.68 24.05
C ASP A 91 -11.97 15.01 23.50
N TRP A 92 -12.70 16.08 23.78
CA TRP A 92 -12.36 17.43 23.36
C TRP A 92 -13.02 18.46 24.29
N ASP A 93 -12.28 19.52 24.59
CA ASP A 93 -12.72 20.66 25.37
C ASP A 93 -12.37 21.92 24.56
N SER A 94 -13.36 22.80 24.37
CA SER A 94 -13.17 24.07 23.64
C SER A 94 -12.25 25.05 24.38
N GLY A 95 -11.93 24.77 25.64
CA GLY A 95 -11.45 25.73 26.60
C GLY A 95 -12.53 26.76 26.97
N PRO A 96 -12.18 27.76 27.80
CA PRO A 96 -13.05 28.89 28.10
C PRO A 96 -13.37 29.70 26.84
N LEU A 97 -14.66 29.97 26.62
CA LEU A 97 -15.14 30.86 25.56
C LEU A 97 -15.63 32.16 26.20
N ASP A 98 -14.91 33.25 25.94
CA ASP A 98 -15.23 34.59 26.49
C ASP A 98 -16.23 35.38 25.63
N VAL A 99 -16.55 34.86 24.44
CA VAL A 99 -17.52 35.42 23.50
C VAL A 99 -18.60 34.37 23.26
N PHE A 100 -19.86 34.80 23.32
CA PHE A 100 -20.98 33.93 23.00
C PHE A 100 -21.04 33.70 21.49
N GLU A 101 -20.96 32.43 21.09
CA GLU A 101 -21.29 31.94 19.77
C GLU A 101 -22.50 30.99 19.89
N ASP A 102 -23.43 31.05 18.95
CA ASP A 102 -24.62 30.19 18.95
C ASP A 102 -24.34 28.79 18.37
N SER A 103 -23.12 28.57 17.87
CA SER A 103 -22.65 27.30 17.32
C SER A 103 -21.17 27.09 17.61
N ILE A 104 -20.75 25.82 17.63
CA ILE A 104 -19.36 25.43 17.80
C ILE A 104 -19.05 24.27 16.86
N GLN A 105 -17.91 24.34 16.19
CA GLN A 105 -17.41 23.25 15.35
C GLN A 105 -16.52 22.36 16.19
N VAL A 106 -16.94 21.11 16.37
CA VAL A 106 -16.11 20.08 16.98
C VAL A 106 -15.11 19.60 15.93
N PRO A 107 -13.80 19.52 16.22
CA PRO A 107 -12.84 19.01 15.25
C PRO A 107 -13.20 17.60 14.78
N SER A 108 -13.14 17.37 13.48
CA SER A 108 -13.40 16.05 12.89
C SER A 108 -12.44 14.99 13.43
N SER A 109 -11.21 15.37 13.79
CA SER A 109 -10.15 14.49 14.32
C SER A 109 -10.47 13.84 15.68
N VAL A 110 -11.42 14.39 16.44
CA VAL A 110 -11.83 13.86 17.77
C VAL A 110 -13.15 13.09 17.73
N VAL A 111 -13.82 13.07 16.57
CA VAL A 111 -15.11 12.39 16.39
C VAL A 111 -14.99 11.24 15.39
N ARG A 112 -15.63 10.12 15.72
CA ARG A 112 -15.77 8.96 14.83
C ARG A 112 -17.22 8.77 14.41
N SER A 113 -17.45 8.49 13.15
CA SER A 113 -18.80 8.17 12.67
C SER A 113 -19.35 6.93 13.36
N GLY A 114 -20.68 6.88 13.54
CA GLY A 114 -21.35 5.74 14.20
C GLY A 114 -21.12 5.63 15.72
N SER A 115 -20.28 6.49 16.31
CA SER A 115 -20.05 6.55 17.75
C SER A 115 -21.00 7.55 18.41
N VAL A 116 -21.47 7.22 19.61
CA VAL A 116 -22.36 8.08 20.38
C VAL A 116 -21.51 8.99 21.28
N TYR A 117 -21.65 10.29 21.09
CA TYR A 117 -20.98 11.32 21.89
C TYR A 117 -21.98 12.08 22.74
N ARG A 118 -21.48 12.62 23.86
CA ARG A 118 -22.23 13.53 24.74
C ARG A 118 -21.52 14.86 24.84
N ALA A 119 -22.22 15.94 24.54
CA ALA A 119 -21.75 17.31 24.76
C ALA A 119 -22.39 17.90 26.01
N ARG A 120 -21.60 18.66 26.78
CA ARG A 120 -22.04 19.37 27.98
C ARG A 120 -21.37 20.73 28.04
N VAL A 121 -22.04 21.70 28.64
CA VAL A 121 -21.49 23.05 28.85
C VAL A 121 -21.55 23.42 30.33
N ARG A 122 -20.62 24.27 30.76
CA ARG A 122 -20.63 24.91 32.08
C ARG A 122 -20.18 26.36 31.93
N HIS A 123 -20.60 27.21 32.86
CA HIS A 123 -20.29 28.63 32.82
C HIS A 123 -19.40 29.01 34.00
N GLN A 124 -18.43 29.90 33.77
CA GLN A 124 -17.64 30.52 34.85
C GLN A 124 -18.22 31.90 35.17
N ASP A 125 -18.44 32.18 36.45
CA ASP A 125 -18.82 33.52 36.90
C ASP A 125 -17.59 34.46 37.00
N SER A 126 -17.82 35.75 37.22
CA SER A 126 -16.76 36.75 37.38
C SER A 126 -15.91 36.60 38.64
N THR A 127 -16.22 35.62 39.50
CA THR A 127 -15.42 35.26 40.68
C THR A 127 -14.51 34.06 40.41
N GLY A 128 -14.54 33.50 39.21
CA GLY A 128 -13.78 32.31 38.81
C GLY A 128 -14.44 30.98 39.19
N ARG A 129 -15.69 30.99 39.68
CA ARG A 129 -16.41 29.76 40.06
C ARG A 129 -17.18 29.20 38.86
N TRP A 130 -17.08 27.89 38.68
CA TRP A 130 -17.80 27.16 37.65
C TRP A 130 -19.18 26.71 38.15
N SER A 131 -20.18 26.80 37.27
CA SER A 131 -21.47 26.14 37.44
C SER A 131 -21.32 24.61 37.42
N ASN A 132 -22.39 23.90 37.80
CA ASN A 132 -22.54 22.51 37.40
C ASN A 132 -22.56 22.40 35.87
N TRP A 133 -22.16 21.24 35.36
CA TRP A 133 -22.38 20.89 33.96
C TRP A 133 -23.88 20.85 33.63
N SER A 134 -24.24 21.24 32.42
CA SER A 134 -25.59 21.04 31.87
C SER A 134 -25.98 19.57 31.85
N ASP A 135 -27.26 19.30 31.62
CA ASP A 135 -27.67 17.97 31.16
C ASP A 135 -26.96 17.62 29.83
N PRO A 136 -26.61 16.35 29.60
CA PRO A 136 -25.92 15.95 28.39
C PRO A 136 -26.85 16.03 27.17
N ILE A 137 -26.31 16.51 26.06
CA ILE A 137 -26.89 16.36 24.73
C ILE A 137 -26.14 15.22 24.05
N GLU A 138 -26.88 14.21 23.61
CA GLU A 138 -26.34 13.04 22.92
C GLU A 138 -26.47 13.22 21.40
N PHE A 139 -25.42 12.86 20.66
CA PHE A 139 -25.39 12.94 19.20
C PHE A 139 -24.50 11.85 18.61
N GLU A 140 -24.74 11.54 17.34
CA GLU A 140 -23.97 10.57 16.56
C GLU A 140 -23.45 11.26 15.30
N PRO A 141 -22.12 11.48 15.18
CA PRO A 141 -21.51 12.02 13.98
C PRO A 141 -21.76 11.10 12.78
N LYS A 142 -21.93 11.70 11.61
CA LYS A 142 -22.03 10.99 10.34
C LYS A 142 -20.88 11.39 9.44
N VAL A 143 -20.42 10.44 8.64
CA VAL A 143 -19.46 10.71 7.57
C VAL A 143 -20.12 11.66 6.55
N PRO A 144 -19.43 12.73 6.11
CA PRO A 144 -19.90 13.54 4.99
C PRO A 144 -19.82 12.75 3.67
N ASP A 145 -20.23 13.37 2.57
CA ASP A 145 -19.99 12.80 1.25
C ASP A 145 -18.49 12.88 0.91
N LEU A 146 -17.84 11.72 0.79
CA LEU A 146 -16.41 11.60 0.48
C LEU A 146 -16.15 11.35 -1.01
N SER A 147 -17.17 11.42 -1.87
CA SER A 147 -17.05 11.07 -3.30
C SER A 147 -15.97 11.86 -4.04
N ASP A 148 -15.78 13.14 -3.70
CA ASP A 148 -14.74 13.96 -4.34
C ASP A 148 -13.33 13.43 -3.99
N TYR A 149 -13.10 12.95 -2.76
CA TYR A 149 -11.83 12.31 -2.38
C TYR A 149 -11.68 10.93 -3.00
N ASN A 150 -12.69 10.07 -2.86
CA ASN A 150 -12.63 8.67 -3.31
C ASN A 150 -12.41 8.53 -4.82
N ASN A 151 -12.87 9.50 -5.61
CA ASN A 151 -12.74 9.47 -7.07
C ASN A 151 -11.51 10.22 -7.60
N SER A 152 -10.87 11.06 -6.77
CA SER A 152 -9.90 12.03 -7.26
C SER A 152 -8.58 12.03 -6.51
N LEU A 153 -8.52 11.51 -5.29
CA LEU A 153 -7.31 11.51 -4.49
C LEU A 153 -6.64 10.14 -4.57
N LEU A 154 -5.34 10.12 -4.87
CA LEU A 154 -4.52 8.91 -4.91
C LEU A 154 -3.30 9.06 -4.00
N ILE A 155 -2.82 7.95 -3.44
CA ILE A 155 -1.46 7.81 -2.91
C ILE A 155 -0.60 7.24 -4.04
N THR A 156 0.23 8.06 -4.67
CA THR A 156 0.93 7.72 -5.92
C THR A 156 2.31 7.13 -5.72
N GLU A 157 2.94 7.41 -4.59
CA GLU A 157 4.30 6.96 -4.30
C GLU A 157 4.52 6.80 -2.79
N VAL A 158 5.18 5.71 -2.39
CA VAL A 158 5.55 5.39 -1.02
C VAL A 158 7.02 5.01 -0.98
N MET A 159 7.84 5.80 -0.31
CA MET A 159 9.24 5.48 -0.05
C MET A 159 9.37 4.95 1.38
N TYR A 160 9.34 3.61 1.53
CA TYR A 160 9.35 2.92 2.82
C TYR A 160 10.70 2.30 3.20
N ASN A 161 11.65 2.22 2.26
CA ASN A 161 13.00 1.73 2.53
C ASN A 161 14.03 2.44 1.61
N PRO A 162 14.37 3.70 1.91
CA PRO A 162 15.30 4.49 1.10
C PRO A 162 16.70 3.87 1.01
N SER A 163 17.48 4.22 -0.01
CA SER A 163 18.90 3.87 -0.02
C SER A 163 19.66 4.56 1.12
N ALA A 164 20.72 3.91 1.60
CA ALA A 164 21.61 4.44 2.62
C ALA A 164 22.10 5.88 2.31
N PRO A 165 22.35 6.72 3.34
CA PRO A 165 22.84 8.08 3.17
C PRO A 165 24.13 8.16 2.33
N SER A 166 24.16 9.12 1.40
CA SER A 166 25.38 9.56 0.72
C SER A 166 26.40 10.14 1.72
N LYS A 167 27.65 10.29 1.28
CA LYS A 167 28.71 10.84 2.14
C LYS A 167 28.43 12.29 2.52
N GLU A 168 27.80 13.03 1.62
CA GLU A 168 27.42 14.42 1.79
C GLU A 168 26.29 14.55 2.82
N GLU A 169 25.25 13.73 2.71
CA GLU A 169 24.13 13.65 3.68
C GLU A 169 24.62 13.23 5.07
N ALA A 170 25.43 12.17 5.14
CA ALA A 170 26.03 11.72 6.40
C ALA A 170 26.95 12.80 7.01
N GLY A 171 27.62 13.60 6.17
CA GLY A 171 28.51 14.68 6.59
C GLY A 171 27.82 15.82 7.33
N VAL A 172 26.51 16.01 7.13
CA VAL A 172 25.70 17.00 7.84
C VAL A 172 24.83 16.39 8.95
N GLY A 173 24.97 15.09 9.21
CA GLY A 173 24.32 14.39 10.32
C GLY A 173 23.06 13.60 9.95
N HIS A 174 22.72 13.46 8.66
CA HIS A 174 21.67 12.55 8.21
C HIS A 174 22.25 11.14 8.10
N LEU A 175 22.23 10.41 9.21
CA LEU A 175 22.89 9.10 9.35
C LEU A 175 21.96 7.90 9.17
N ASP A 176 20.66 8.17 9.17
CA ASP A 176 19.59 7.18 9.13
C ASP A 176 18.86 7.33 7.79
N ASP A 177 18.65 6.22 7.09
CA ASP A 177 17.93 6.15 5.83
C ASP A 177 16.44 6.45 6.00
N ASP A 178 15.85 6.15 7.16
CA ASP A 178 14.44 6.44 7.46
C ASP A 178 14.13 7.95 7.35
N LEU A 179 15.14 8.82 7.50
CA LEU A 179 14.99 10.28 7.35
C LEU A 179 14.55 10.72 5.95
N PHE A 180 14.68 9.85 4.95
CA PHE A 180 14.38 10.13 3.55
C PHE A 180 13.07 9.48 3.09
N GLU A 181 12.32 8.85 3.99
CA GLU A 181 11.00 8.31 3.70
C GLU A 181 9.98 9.41 3.40
N TYR A 182 9.00 9.06 2.57
CA TYR A 182 7.86 9.92 2.26
C TYR A 182 6.66 9.13 1.73
N ILE A 183 5.50 9.78 1.81
CA ILE A 183 4.27 9.41 1.11
C ILE A 183 3.87 10.57 0.20
N GLU A 184 3.51 10.27 -1.03
CA GLU A 184 2.99 11.23 -2.00
C GLU A 184 1.50 11.00 -2.24
N ILE A 185 0.73 12.10 -2.23
CA ILE A 185 -0.65 12.11 -2.70
C ILE A 185 -0.80 13.00 -3.93
N LYS A 186 -1.72 12.63 -4.83
CA LYS A 186 -2.06 13.38 -6.05
C LYS A 186 -3.56 13.55 -6.17
N ASN A 187 -3.98 14.72 -6.63
CA ASN A 187 -5.35 14.94 -7.06
C ASN A 187 -5.48 14.79 -8.58
N ILE A 188 -6.12 13.72 -9.04
CA ILE A 188 -6.41 13.45 -10.45
C ILE A 188 -7.74 14.05 -10.93
N GLY A 189 -8.53 14.62 -10.03
CA GLY A 189 -9.81 15.24 -10.35
C GLY A 189 -9.67 16.65 -10.90
N ASP A 190 -10.82 17.28 -11.19
CA ASP A 190 -10.92 18.62 -11.77
C ASP A 190 -11.25 19.73 -10.75
N LYS A 191 -11.41 19.36 -9.47
CA LYS A 191 -11.69 20.27 -8.34
C LYS A 191 -10.50 20.35 -7.39
N SER A 192 -10.36 21.49 -6.72
CA SER A 192 -9.49 21.58 -5.55
C SER A 192 -10.14 20.87 -4.37
N LEU A 193 -9.37 20.03 -3.68
CA LEU A 193 -9.79 19.30 -2.48
C LEU A 193 -9.25 19.99 -1.23
N ASP A 194 -10.09 20.03 -0.18
CA ASP A 194 -9.73 20.50 1.16
C ASP A 194 -9.15 19.34 1.96
N LEU A 195 -7.92 19.45 2.43
CA LEU A 195 -7.24 18.38 3.15
C LEU A 195 -7.38 18.52 4.66
N ARG A 196 -7.94 19.61 5.20
CA ARG A 196 -7.84 19.91 6.65
C ARG A 196 -8.53 18.89 7.56
N ASP A 197 -9.51 18.15 7.04
CA ASP A 197 -10.16 17.06 7.78
C ASP A 197 -9.54 15.69 7.50
N LEU A 198 -8.47 15.62 6.70
CA LEU A 198 -7.74 14.40 6.38
C LEU A 198 -6.57 14.20 7.33
N ARG A 199 -6.24 12.94 7.58
CA ARG A 199 -5.09 12.54 8.38
C ARG A 199 -4.65 11.11 8.08
N PHE A 200 -3.36 10.84 8.22
CA PHE A 200 -2.89 9.45 8.28
C PHE A 200 -3.10 8.90 9.69
N THR A 201 -3.66 7.70 9.81
CA THR A 201 -3.96 7.03 11.09
C THR A 201 -3.38 5.62 11.20
N LYS A 202 -2.72 5.14 10.13
CA LYS A 202 -1.92 3.91 10.04
C LYS A 202 -0.75 4.16 9.08
N GLY A 203 0.38 3.53 9.36
CA GLY A 203 1.66 3.81 8.72
C GLY A 203 2.40 4.88 9.52
N ILE A 204 1.93 6.11 9.39
CA ILE A 204 2.45 7.30 10.05
C ILE A 204 1.30 8.12 10.63
N ASP A 205 1.56 8.90 11.68
CA ASP A 205 0.62 9.88 12.20
C ASP A 205 0.92 11.27 11.59
N PHE A 206 -0.04 11.79 10.83
CA PHE A 206 0.07 13.12 10.22
C PHE A 206 -1.30 13.77 10.02
N ASP A 207 -1.44 15.00 10.50
CA ASP A 207 -2.64 15.83 10.34
C ASP A 207 -2.41 16.93 9.31
N PHE A 208 -3.31 17.05 8.33
CA PHE A 208 -3.22 18.10 7.32
C PHE A 208 -3.68 19.47 7.83
N ILE A 209 -4.48 19.53 8.90
CA ILE A 209 -4.87 20.80 9.53
C ILE A 209 -3.64 21.50 10.11
N GLY A 210 -3.43 22.77 9.74
CA GLY A 210 -2.25 23.53 10.14
C GLY A 210 -0.96 23.12 9.41
N SER A 211 -1.03 22.22 8.43
CA SER A 211 0.10 21.87 7.58
C SER A 211 0.41 23.00 6.57
N GLN A 212 1.53 22.88 5.85
CA GLN A 212 1.90 23.79 4.77
C GLN A 212 1.02 23.61 3.51
N LYS A 213 0.26 22.51 3.42
CA LYS A 213 -0.61 22.15 2.30
C LYS A 213 -1.98 21.69 2.80
N GLU A 214 -2.83 22.67 3.13
CA GLU A 214 -4.22 22.42 3.54
C GLU A 214 -5.18 22.16 2.36
N PHE A 215 -4.72 22.39 1.13
CA PHE A 215 -5.51 22.20 -0.09
C PHE A 215 -4.63 21.59 -1.19
N ILE A 216 -5.24 20.79 -2.06
CA ILE A 216 -4.59 20.23 -3.25
C ILE A 216 -5.43 20.56 -4.49
N GLY A 217 -4.83 21.25 -5.45
CA GLY A 217 -5.46 21.60 -6.72
C GLY A 217 -5.49 20.43 -7.72
N PRO A 218 -6.26 20.56 -8.81
CA PRO A 218 -6.27 19.58 -9.90
C PRO A 218 -4.87 19.32 -10.47
N GLY A 219 -4.47 18.04 -10.56
CA GLY A 219 -3.17 17.60 -11.06
C GLY A 219 -1.99 17.89 -10.13
N GLU A 220 -2.22 18.48 -8.96
CA GLU A 220 -1.16 18.78 -8.01
C GLU A 220 -0.79 17.56 -7.16
N TYR A 221 0.46 17.58 -6.67
CA TYR A 221 1.02 16.63 -5.73
C TYR A 221 1.18 17.28 -4.35
N VAL A 222 1.14 16.47 -3.31
CA VAL A 222 1.49 16.86 -1.94
C VAL A 222 2.32 15.74 -1.31
N LEU A 223 3.40 16.13 -0.62
CA LEU A 223 4.35 15.20 0.01
C LEU A 223 4.27 15.29 1.53
N ILE A 224 4.28 14.13 2.18
CA ILE A 224 4.36 13.98 3.63
C ILE A 224 5.66 13.23 3.88
N VAL A 225 6.58 13.82 4.65
CA VAL A 225 7.98 13.35 4.72
C VAL A 225 8.38 13.04 6.16
N ASN A 226 9.40 12.21 6.36
CA ASN A 226 9.97 12.00 7.69
C ASN A 226 10.69 13.27 8.18
N ASN A 227 11.64 13.76 7.37
CA ASN A 227 12.48 14.90 7.73
C ASN A 227 12.65 15.86 6.54
N ILE A 228 12.14 17.09 6.66
CA ILE A 228 12.17 18.07 5.56
C ILE A 228 13.60 18.37 5.11
N ASN A 229 14.53 18.55 6.04
CA ASN A 229 15.90 18.94 5.68
C ASN A 229 16.65 17.79 4.97
N ALA A 230 16.49 16.54 5.45
CA ALA A 230 17.08 15.37 4.81
C ALA A 230 16.43 15.13 3.44
N PHE A 231 15.10 15.20 3.38
CA PHE A 231 14.33 15.07 2.15
C PHE A 231 14.77 16.09 1.09
N GLU A 232 14.80 17.39 1.41
CA GLU A 232 15.21 18.42 0.46
C GLU A 232 16.68 18.30 0.03
N MET A 233 17.54 17.73 0.88
CA MET A 233 18.94 17.46 0.52
C MET A 233 19.06 16.36 -0.54
N ARG A 234 18.21 15.33 -0.47
CA ARG A 234 18.19 14.20 -1.42
C ARG A 234 17.42 14.50 -2.69
N TYR A 235 16.22 15.05 -2.54
CA TYR A 235 15.23 15.19 -3.60
C TYR A 235 15.19 16.57 -4.24
N GLY A 236 15.89 17.53 -3.63
CA GLY A 236 15.86 18.93 -4.03
C GLY A 236 14.78 19.72 -3.28
N SER A 237 14.94 21.05 -3.31
CA SER A 237 14.05 21.97 -2.60
C SER A 237 12.91 22.48 -3.48
N GLY A 238 11.85 22.98 -2.83
CA GLY A 238 10.69 23.59 -3.51
C GLY A 238 9.61 22.60 -3.96
N LEU A 239 9.73 21.32 -3.58
CA LEU A 239 8.66 20.33 -3.74
C LEU A 239 7.47 20.62 -2.82
N PRO A 240 6.25 20.16 -3.14
CA PRO A 240 5.02 20.53 -2.44
C PRO A 240 4.83 19.76 -1.11
N ILE A 241 5.73 19.98 -0.14
CA ILE A 241 5.69 19.31 1.16
C ILE A 241 4.58 19.90 2.03
N ALA A 242 3.69 19.06 2.56
CA ALA A 242 2.70 19.41 3.58
C ALA A 242 3.36 19.58 4.96
N GLY A 243 4.24 18.66 5.32
CA GLY A 243 4.92 18.70 6.61
C GLY A 243 5.68 17.41 6.92
N GLN A 244 6.17 17.34 8.15
CA GLN A 244 6.76 16.13 8.73
C GLN A 244 5.68 15.38 9.51
N TRP A 245 5.69 14.06 9.45
CA TRP A 245 4.91 13.24 10.37
C TRP A 245 5.47 13.28 11.79
N GLU A 246 4.73 12.71 12.75
CA GLU A 246 5.05 12.77 14.17
C GLU A 246 6.45 12.22 14.51
N GLU A 247 7.09 12.83 15.52
CA GLU A 247 8.46 12.46 15.89
C GLU A 247 8.54 11.03 16.42
N GLY A 248 9.34 10.19 15.75
CA GLY A 248 9.53 8.79 16.09
C GLY A 248 8.71 7.82 15.24
N ASP A 249 7.78 8.32 14.44
CA ASP A 249 7.11 7.53 13.40
C ASP A 249 8.02 7.33 12.19
N ARG A 250 7.80 6.20 11.53
CA ARG A 250 8.51 5.76 10.32
C ARG A 250 7.72 4.67 9.63
N LEU A 251 7.99 4.48 8.35
CA LEU A 251 7.42 3.37 7.62
C LEU A 251 8.16 2.06 7.98
N SER A 252 7.50 0.93 7.81
CA SER A 252 8.08 -0.39 8.02
C SER A 252 8.77 -0.89 6.76
N ASN A 253 10.08 -1.11 6.84
CA ASN A 253 10.85 -1.71 5.75
C ASN A 253 10.33 -3.10 5.34
N GLY A 254 9.56 -3.79 6.20
CA GLY A 254 9.01 -5.13 5.96
C GLY A 254 7.52 -5.17 5.58
N GLY A 255 6.92 -4.03 5.25
CA GLY A 255 5.49 -3.94 4.94
C GLY A 255 4.61 -3.59 6.15
N GLU A 256 3.54 -2.85 5.89
CA GLU A 256 2.54 -2.49 6.89
C GLU A 256 1.23 -2.01 6.22
N GLN A 257 0.29 -1.58 7.06
CA GLN A 257 -0.93 -0.93 6.60
C GLN A 257 -0.78 0.60 6.55
N ILE A 258 -1.16 1.20 5.44
CA ILE A 258 -1.30 2.66 5.29
C ILE A 258 -2.79 3.01 5.29
N LYS A 259 -3.16 4.07 6.03
CA LYS A 259 -4.54 4.54 6.06
C LYS A 259 -4.63 6.07 6.09
N LEU A 260 -5.09 6.65 4.99
CA LEU A 260 -5.55 8.02 4.91
C LEU A 260 -7.03 8.08 5.27
N SER A 261 -7.34 8.79 6.34
CA SER A 261 -8.67 8.87 6.93
C SER A 261 -9.25 10.28 6.86
N PHE A 262 -10.57 10.36 6.79
CA PHE A 262 -11.35 11.52 7.15
C PHE A 262 -11.63 11.53 8.66
N GLY A 263 -11.46 12.68 9.31
CA GLY A 263 -11.78 12.89 10.71
C GLY A 263 -11.11 11.89 11.65
N GLY A 264 -11.86 11.34 12.60
CA GLY A 264 -11.35 10.44 13.64
C GLY A 264 -11.02 9.01 13.20
N GLY A 265 -11.07 8.69 11.90
CA GLY A 265 -10.62 7.40 11.37
C GLY A 265 -11.47 6.77 10.26
N ASP A 266 -12.41 7.49 9.65
CA ASP A 266 -13.20 6.99 8.52
C ASP A 266 -12.29 6.87 7.27
N PRO A 267 -12.18 5.71 6.61
CA PRO A 267 -11.19 5.52 5.54
C PRO A 267 -11.54 6.29 4.26
N ILE A 268 -10.53 6.94 3.65
CA ILE A 268 -10.56 7.42 2.26
C ILE A 268 -9.73 6.48 1.40
N ILE A 269 -8.49 6.21 1.81
CA ILE A 269 -7.60 5.22 1.19
C ILE A 269 -7.02 4.35 2.30
N GLU A 270 -7.12 3.03 2.15
CA GLU A 270 -6.61 2.05 3.11
C GLU A 270 -6.10 0.84 2.35
N PHE A 271 -4.84 0.45 2.57
CA PHE A 271 -4.22 -0.70 1.91
C PHE A 271 -3.01 -1.19 2.69
N LYS A 272 -2.47 -2.35 2.31
CA LYS A 272 -1.20 -2.86 2.82
C LYS A 272 -0.18 -2.96 1.71
N TYR A 273 1.09 -2.68 2.03
CA TYR A 273 2.22 -3.01 1.17
C TYR A 273 3.11 -4.07 1.85
N ASP A 274 3.95 -4.72 1.06
CA ASP A 274 4.91 -5.75 1.51
C ASP A 274 6.25 -5.55 0.76
N ASP A 275 7.34 -6.07 1.32
CA ASP A 275 8.69 -6.02 0.74
C ASP A 275 8.98 -7.25 -0.15
N SER A 276 8.09 -8.24 -0.11
CA SER A 276 8.28 -9.55 -0.72
C SER A 276 7.35 -9.81 -1.91
N ALA A 277 7.85 -10.61 -2.86
CA ALA A 277 7.04 -11.02 -4.01
C ALA A 277 5.71 -11.63 -3.54
N PRO A 278 4.56 -11.24 -4.14
CA PRO A 278 4.41 -10.58 -5.44
C PRO A 278 4.61 -9.04 -5.50
N TRP A 279 4.91 -8.37 -4.39
CA TRP A 279 5.19 -6.94 -4.39
C TRP A 279 6.54 -6.60 -5.06
N PRO A 280 6.72 -5.35 -5.56
CA PRO A 280 7.98 -4.92 -6.16
C PRO A 280 9.15 -4.93 -5.18
N THR A 281 9.95 -6.00 -5.20
CA THR A 281 11.11 -6.18 -4.30
C THR A 281 12.24 -5.16 -4.53
N LEU A 282 12.27 -4.47 -5.68
CA LEU A 282 13.25 -3.40 -5.93
C LEU A 282 12.96 -2.13 -5.12
N ALA A 283 11.75 -1.98 -4.55
CA ALA A 283 11.42 -0.88 -3.65
C ALA A 283 11.96 -1.10 -2.22
N ASP A 284 12.49 -2.30 -1.92
CA ASP A 284 13.01 -2.68 -0.62
C ASP A 284 14.51 -2.38 -0.49
N GLY A 285 14.87 -1.14 -0.13
CA GLY A 285 16.23 -0.79 0.31
C GLY A 285 17.27 -0.64 -0.81
N ALA A 286 16.92 -0.99 -2.04
CA ALA A 286 17.77 -0.77 -3.21
C ALA A 286 17.72 0.68 -3.73
N GLY A 287 16.88 1.53 -3.13
CA GLY A 287 16.76 2.96 -3.41
C GLY A 287 15.48 3.43 -4.11
N PRO A 288 14.89 2.68 -5.06
CA PRO A 288 13.56 2.99 -5.59
C PRO A 288 12.46 3.03 -4.53
N SER A 289 11.46 3.88 -4.75
CA SER A 289 10.19 3.88 -4.01
C SER A 289 9.19 2.89 -4.61
N LEU A 290 8.09 2.64 -3.92
CA LEU A 290 6.91 1.94 -4.44
C LEU A 290 5.99 2.96 -5.14
N VAL A 291 5.71 2.76 -6.43
CA VAL A 291 4.95 3.69 -7.27
C VAL A 291 3.68 3.03 -7.78
N LEU A 292 2.57 3.75 -7.67
CA LEU A 292 1.27 3.33 -8.16
C LEU A 292 1.23 3.39 -9.70
N ILE A 293 0.79 2.30 -10.32
CA ILE A 293 0.49 2.23 -11.75
C ILE A 293 -0.92 2.81 -11.93
N SER A 294 -1.04 3.98 -12.56
CA SER A 294 -2.37 4.52 -12.90
C SER A 294 -2.84 3.89 -14.20
N SER A 295 -3.97 3.21 -14.14
CA SER A 295 -4.79 2.87 -15.32
C SER A 295 -5.88 3.92 -15.51
N ASP A 296 -6.71 3.79 -16.55
CA ASP A 296 -7.88 4.66 -16.75
C ASP A 296 -8.95 4.52 -15.64
N ASP A 297 -8.86 3.45 -14.82
CA ASP A 297 -9.70 3.18 -13.66
C ASP A 297 -8.95 3.41 -12.32
N LEU A 298 -9.71 3.66 -11.24
CA LEU A 298 -9.14 3.73 -9.88
C LEU A 298 -8.43 2.41 -9.55
N PRO A 299 -7.16 2.46 -9.10
CA PRO A 299 -6.38 1.26 -8.85
C PRO A 299 -6.85 0.53 -7.59
N ASP A 300 -6.67 -0.79 -7.59
CA ASP A 300 -6.82 -1.61 -6.39
C ASP A 300 -5.49 -1.61 -5.63
N TYR A 301 -5.44 -0.85 -4.53
CA TYR A 301 -4.20 -0.65 -3.79
C TYR A 301 -3.69 -1.93 -3.11
N ASP A 302 -4.56 -2.90 -2.83
CA ASP A 302 -4.16 -4.17 -2.21
C ASP A 302 -3.64 -5.18 -3.24
N GLU A 303 -3.75 -4.89 -4.54
CA GLU A 303 -3.21 -5.73 -5.62
C GLU A 303 -1.74 -5.37 -5.90
N PRO A 304 -0.78 -6.28 -5.67
CA PRO A 304 0.65 -6.03 -5.88
C PRO A 304 0.99 -5.63 -7.33
N GLN A 305 0.17 -6.04 -8.30
CA GLN A 305 0.31 -5.69 -9.72
C GLN A 305 -0.03 -4.22 -10.01
N SER A 306 -0.75 -3.54 -9.12
CA SER A 306 -1.02 -2.10 -9.21
C SER A 306 0.18 -1.26 -8.79
N TRP A 307 1.29 -1.88 -8.39
CA TRP A 307 2.52 -1.21 -7.97
C TRP A 307 3.72 -1.65 -8.80
N LYS A 308 4.65 -0.73 -8.97
CA LYS A 308 6.00 -0.98 -9.50
C LYS A 308 7.04 -0.32 -8.62
N ALA A 309 8.29 -0.74 -8.75
CA ALA A 309 9.39 0.05 -8.21
C ALA A 309 9.56 1.32 -9.06
N SER A 310 9.87 2.44 -8.43
CA SER A 310 10.29 3.65 -9.12
C SER A 310 11.48 3.33 -10.00
N ALA A 311 11.53 4.03 -11.11
CA ALA A 311 12.60 3.79 -12.05
C ALA A 311 13.81 4.70 -11.77
N SER A 312 13.65 5.70 -10.90
CA SER A 312 14.73 6.39 -10.21
C SER A 312 15.24 5.54 -9.04
N SER A 313 16.57 5.43 -8.90
CA SER A 313 17.20 4.74 -7.77
C SER A 313 17.08 5.49 -6.43
N ILE A 314 16.39 6.62 -6.39
CA ILE A 314 16.08 7.34 -5.16
C ILE A 314 14.58 7.63 -5.03
N GLY A 315 13.73 7.27 -6.00
CA GLY A 315 12.35 7.74 -6.10
C GLY A 315 12.20 9.04 -6.91
N THR A 316 10.96 9.48 -7.11
CA THR A 316 10.59 10.61 -8.00
C THR A 316 9.55 11.57 -7.41
N PRO A 317 9.70 12.02 -6.17
CA PRO A 317 8.68 12.83 -5.51
C PRO A 317 8.37 14.11 -6.30
N GLY A 318 7.09 14.42 -6.42
CA GLY A 318 6.50 15.52 -7.17
C GLY A 318 6.43 15.30 -8.69
N ASN A 319 6.76 14.11 -9.20
CA ASN A 319 6.74 13.81 -10.63
C ASN A 319 5.84 12.62 -10.95
N ASP A 320 5.16 12.70 -12.08
CA ASP A 320 4.26 11.65 -12.52
C ASP A 320 5.04 10.43 -13.06
N GLU A 321 5.13 9.36 -12.27
CA GLU A 321 5.62 8.05 -12.72
C GLU A 321 4.50 7.04 -13.01
N SER A 322 3.23 7.47 -12.93
CA SER A 322 2.09 6.61 -13.21
C SER A 322 2.06 6.09 -14.65
N GLY A 323 2.77 6.77 -15.55
CA GLY A 323 3.17 6.32 -16.88
C GLY A 323 2.06 6.22 -17.93
N ILE A 324 2.48 6.06 -19.17
CA ILE A 324 1.69 5.59 -20.30
C ILE A 324 1.47 4.09 -20.11
N VAL A 325 0.24 3.62 -20.33
CA VAL A 325 -0.12 2.19 -20.43
C VAL A 325 -0.18 1.76 -21.90
N TYR A 326 -0.08 0.47 -22.20
CA TYR A 326 -0.08 -0.03 -23.57
C TYR A 326 -1.35 0.35 -24.33
N SER A 327 -2.51 0.41 -23.65
CA SER A 327 -3.79 0.78 -24.28
C SER A 327 -3.80 2.22 -24.82
N SER A 328 -3.24 3.18 -24.08
CA SER A 328 -3.15 4.58 -24.50
C SER A 328 -2.10 4.74 -25.58
N TRP A 329 -0.90 4.17 -25.40
CA TRP A 329 0.14 4.16 -26.43
C TRP A 329 -0.35 3.56 -27.75
N ARG A 330 -1.08 2.45 -27.70
CA ARG A 330 -1.66 1.81 -28.89
C ARG A 330 -2.64 2.74 -29.59
N THR A 331 -3.47 3.45 -28.82
CA THR A 331 -4.44 4.40 -29.39
C THR A 331 -3.72 5.57 -30.06
N ASP A 332 -2.63 6.07 -29.47
CA ASP A 332 -1.84 7.17 -30.03
C ASP A 332 -1.14 6.79 -31.34
N ASN A 333 -0.63 5.55 -31.44
CA ASN A 333 0.11 5.09 -32.61
C ASN A 333 -0.79 4.55 -33.74
N PHE A 334 -1.87 3.86 -33.38
CA PHE A 334 -2.71 3.14 -34.35
C PHE A 334 -4.13 3.70 -34.51
N GLY A 335 -4.57 4.54 -33.57
CA GLY A 335 -5.94 5.06 -33.50
C GLY A 335 -6.88 4.20 -32.64
N GLU A 336 -8.09 4.71 -32.41
CA GLU A 336 -9.11 4.04 -31.59
C GLU A 336 -9.60 2.72 -32.22
N GLY A 337 -10.03 1.78 -31.37
CA GLY A 337 -10.81 0.61 -31.80
C GLY A 337 -10.02 -0.65 -32.19
N GLN A 338 -8.81 -0.83 -31.64
CA GLN A 338 -7.96 -2.03 -31.84
C GLN A 338 -7.80 -2.42 -33.33
N PRO A 339 -7.25 -1.53 -34.17
CA PRO A 339 -7.05 -1.82 -35.59
C PRO A 339 -6.12 -3.02 -35.81
N VAL A 340 -6.24 -3.67 -36.96
CA VAL A 340 -5.38 -4.82 -37.33
C VAL A 340 -3.90 -4.38 -37.34
N GLY A 341 -3.02 -5.19 -36.73
CA GLY A 341 -1.60 -4.88 -36.59
C GLY A 341 -1.24 -4.15 -35.29
N SER A 342 -2.21 -3.83 -34.45
CA SER A 342 -2.00 -3.11 -33.17
C SER A 342 -1.99 -4.03 -31.94
N ASP A 343 -2.03 -5.35 -32.11
CA ASP A 343 -1.90 -6.28 -30.98
C ASP A 343 -0.46 -6.28 -30.45
N HIS A 344 -0.28 -6.55 -29.15
CA HIS A 344 1.02 -6.58 -28.48
C HIS A 344 2.03 -7.54 -29.12
N MET A 345 1.58 -8.60 -29.81
CA MET A 345 2.44 -9.54 -30.52
C MET A 345 2.56 -9.29 -32.03
N ASP A 346 1.89 -8.26 -32.56
CA ASP A 346 2.00 -7.89 -33.97
C ASP A 346 3.31 -7.11 -34.22
N ASP A 347 3.82 -7.20 -35.45
CA ASP A 347 4.99 -6.48 -35.99
C ASP A 347 4.55 -5.82 -37.31
N PRO A 348 3.97 -4.61 -37.26
CA PRO A 348 3.33 -4.01 -38.42
C PRO A 348 4.31 -3.40 -39.44
N ASP A 349 5.56 -3.13 -39.07
CA ASP A 349 6.60 -2.61 -39.98
C ASP A 349 7.61 -3.68 -40.47
N GLU A 350 7.43 -4.91 -39.99
CA GLU A 350 8.15 -6.13 -40.34
C GLU A 350 9.65 -6.04 -40.03
N ASP A 351 10.05 -5.32 -38.99
CA ASP A 351 11.44 -5.17 -38.56
C ASP A 351 11.93 -6.32 -37.66
N GLY A 352 11.00 -7.17 -37.22
CA GLY A 352 11.23 -8.30 -36.32
C GLY A 352 11.00 -7.99 -34.84
N VAL A 353 10.53 -6.78 -34.51
CA VAL A 353 10.23 -6.31 -33.16
C VAL A 353 8.71 -6.16 -33.03
N VAL A 354 8.14 -6.84 -32.04
CA VAL A 354 6.69 -6.78 -31.81
C VAL A 354 6.31 -5.52 -31.03
N ASN A 355 5.06 -5.07 -31.17
CA ASN A 355 4.53 -3.88 -30.54
C ASN A 355 4.79 -3.80 -29.02
N LEU A 356 4.79 -4.93 -28.30
CA LEU A 356 5.09 -4.94 -26.86
C LEU A 356 6.53 -4.51 -26.56
N PHE A 357 7.48 -4.92 -27.40
CA PHE A 357 8.88 -4.49 -27.29
C PHE A 357 9.02 -3.04 -27.73
N GLU A 358 8.36 -2.65 -28.82
CA GLU A 358 8.32 -1.26 -29.30
C GLU A 358 7.84 -0.30 -28.20
N TYR A 359 6.71 -0.65 -27.58
CA TYR A 359 6.14 0.08 -26.47
C TYR A 359 7.09 0.20 -25.27
N ALA A 360 7.65 -0.91 -24.82
CA ALA A 360 8.50 -0.97 -23.63
C ALA A 360 9.86 -0.28 -23.83
N LEU A 361 10.42 -0.38 -25.05
CA LEU A 361 11.76 0.12 -25.38
C LEU A 361 11.73 1.48 -26.07
N GLY A 362 10.55 2.01 -26.38
CA GLY A 362 10.33 3.37 -26.87
C GLY A 362 10.52 3.58 -28.36
N THR A 363 10.43 2.53 -29.15
CA THR A 363 10.58 2.60 -30.60
C THR A 363 9.25 2.83 -31.32
N ASP A 364 9.32 3.24 -32.59
CA ASP A 364 8.17 3.59 -33.42
C ASP A 364 7.71 2.34 -34.18
N PRO A 365 6.52 1.79 -33.86
CA PRO A 365 6.07 0.50 -34.39
C PRO A 365 5.70 0.56 -35.87
N LEU A 366 5.68 1.74 -36.48
CA LEU A 366 5.35 1.94 -37.89
C LEU A 366 6.59 2.32 -38.72
N ASN A 367 7.78 2.30 -38.11
CA ASN A 367 9.02 2.70 -38.73
C ASN A 367 10.13 1.67 -38.51
N LYS A 368 10.31 0.84 -39.53
CA LYS A 368 11.33 -0.23 -39.63
C LYS A 368 12.78 0.16 -39.31
N SER A 369 13.11 1.46 -39.30
CA SER A 369 14.45 1.93 -38.94
C SER A 369 14.60 2.25 -37.44
N SER A 370 13.50 2.31 -36.70
CA SER A 370 13.43 2.57 -35.27
C SER A 370 13.53 1.26 -34.50
N VAL A 371 14.74 0.71 -34.38
CA VAL A 371 14.96 -0.56 -33.67
C VAL A 371 15.49 -0.34 -32.25
N PRO A 372 15.18 -1.22 -31.28
CA PRO A 372 15.65 -1.04 -29.92
C PRO A 372 17.17 -1.09 -29.78
N GLU A 373 17.71 -0.23 -28.92
CA GLU A 373 19.14 -0.19 -28.60
C GLU A 373 19.46 -1.20 -27.49
N MET A 374 20.06 -2.33 -27.85
CA MET A 374 20.46 -3.40 -26.92
C MET A 374 21.85 -3.94 -27.25
N SER A 375 22.64 -4.29 -26.25
CA SER A 375 23.97 -4.86 -26.42
C SER A 375 24.33 -5.88 -25.33
N VAL A 376 25.23 -6.80 -25.67
CA VAL A 376 25.83 -7.73 -24.71
C VAL A 376 27.30 -7.37 -24.56
N LYS A 377 27.76 -7.18 -23.33
CA LYS A 377 29.15 -6.85 -22.98
C LYS A 377 29.63 -7.71 -21.82
N THR A 378 30.91 -7.60 -21.48
CA THR A 378 31.41 -8.14 -20.21
C THR A 378 31.71 -7.01 -19.25
N VAL A 379 31.48 -7.25 -17.96
CA VAL A 379 31.84 -6.34 -16.88
C VAL A 379 32.74 -7.06 -15.89
N GLN A 380 33.65 -6.32 -15.27
CA GLN A 380 34.47 -6.82 -14.18
C GLN A 380 33.94 -6.31 -12.83
N GLU A 381 33.81 -7.22 -11.89
CA GLU A 381 33.63 -6.89 -10.48
C GLU A 381 34.68 -7.63 -9.65
N GLY A 382 35.57 -6.87 -9.00
CA GLY A 382 36.75 -7.42 -8.35
C GLY A 382 37.62 -8.20 -9.35
N ASP A 383 37.96 -9.44 -9.01
CA ASP A 383 38.77 -10.33 -9.86
C ASP A 383 37.93 -11.24 -10.77
N ARG A 384 36.63 -10.97 -10.92
CA ARG A 384 35.69 -11.82 -11.67
C ARG A 384 35.07 -11.05 -12.84
N GLU A 385 34.81 -11.77 -13.92
CA GLU A 385 34.17 -11.25 -15.11
C GLU A 385 32.78 -11.87 -15.29
N PHE A 386 31.81 -11.04 -15.65
CA PHE A 386 30.40 -11.41 -15.81
C PHE A 386 29.90 -11.01 -17.19
N ILE A 387 28.92 -11.76 -17.72
CA ILE A 387 28.16 -11.33 -18.89
C ILE A 387 27.16 -10.28 -18.44
N ALA A 388 27.12 -9.16 -19.16
CA ALA A 388 26.19 -8.07 -18.97
C ALA A 388 25.30 -7.92 -20.21
N PHE A 389 24.01 -7.68 -19.99
CA PHE A 389 23.06 -7.28 -21.00
C PHE A 389 22.67 -5.83 -20.73
N GLU A 390 22.92 -4.95 -21.69
CA GLU A 390 22.56 -3.54 -21.63
C GLU A 390 21.43 -3.27 -22.62
N TYR A 391 20.40 -2.56 -22.16
CA TYR A 391 19.28 -2.16 -23.01
C TYR A 391 18.76 -0.78 -22.61
N LYS A 392 18.23 -0.08 -23.61
CA LYS A 392 17.58 1.21 -23.43
C LYS A 392 16.07 1.02 -23.35
N LYS A 393 15.43 1.56 -22.32
CA LYS A 393 13.97 1.49 -22.12
C LYS A 393 13.37 2.86 -21.82
N LEU A 394 12.08 3.04 -22.09
CA LEU A 394 11.36 4.23 -21.63
C LEU A 394 10.96 4.10 -20.15
N ASN A 395 11.04 5.22 -19.44
CA ASN A 395 10.79 5.26 -17.99
C ASN A 395 9.31 5.32 -17.63
N ASP A 396 8.53 5.89 -18.53
CA ASP A 396 7.12 6.22 -18.35
C ASP A 396 6.20 5.09 -18.79
N ARG A 397 6.66 3.85 -18.95
CA ARG A 397 5.76 2.71 -19.27
C ARG A 397 5.35 2.02 -17.98
N SER A 398 4.06 1.97 -17.71
CA SER A 398 3.56 1.60 -16.38
C SER A 398 3.00 0.19 -16.29
N ASP A 399 2.54 -0.39 -17.39
CA ASP A 399 1.97 -1.75 -17.45
C ASP A 399 2.92 -2.78 -18.08
N VAL A 400 4.24 -2.57 -17.99
CA VAL A 400 5.25 -3.54 -18.47
C VAL A 400 6.39 -3.75 -17.49
N VAL A 401 6.75 -5.01 -17.32
CA VAL A 401 7.96 -5.45 -16.61
C VAL A 401 8.96 -5.99 -17.62
N LEU A 402 10.20 -5.52 -17.48
CA LEU A 402 11.35 -6.00 -18.21
C LEU A 402 12.25 -6.76 -17.24
N SER A 403 12.71 -7.94 -17.64
CA SER A 403 13.66 -8.73 -16.87
C SER A 403 14.60 -9.48 -17.79
N ILE A 404 15.87 -9.62 -17.42
CA ILE A 404 16.75 -10.55 -18.12
C ILE A 404 16.50 -11.98 -17.61
N GLU A 405 16.29 -12.90 -18.55
CA GLU A 405 16.20 -14.32 -18.26
C GLU A 405 17.47 -15.04 -18.73
N ARG A 406 17.93 -16.01 -17.94
CA ARG A 406 19.13 -16.81 -18.23
C ARG A 406 18.76 -18.23 -18.63
N SER A 407 19.51 -18.80 -19.55
CA SER A 407 19.41 -20.21 -19.93
C SER A 407 20.77 -20.84 -20.20
N PHE A 408 20.92 -22.12 -19.84
CA PHE A 408 22.09 -22.93 -20.20
C PHE A 408 21.88 -23.75 -21.49
N ASP A 409 20.63 -23.93 -21.93
CA ASP A 409 20.27 -24.86 -23.01
C ASP A 409 19.31 -24.29 -24.08
N LEU A 410 18.96 -23.00 -23.97
CA LEU A 410 17.98 -22.27 -24.78
C LEU A 410 16.54 -22.80 -24.69
N ARG A 411 16.25 -23.71 -23.76
CA ARG A 411 14.92 -24.31 -23.56
C ARG A 411 14.33 -23.91 -22.22
N GLN A 412 15.11 -24.04 -21.15
CA GLN A 412 14.71 -23.62 -19.80
C GLN A 412 15.27 -22.24 -19.52
N TRP A 413 14.39 -21.31 -19.16
CA TRP A 413 14.72 -19.92 -18.87
C TRP A 413 14.36 -19.60 -17.42
N GLU A 414 15.29 -18.98 -16.71
CA GLU A 414 15.20 -18.66 -15.29
C GLU A 414 15.36 -17.15 -15.08
N SER A 415 14.61 -16.59 -14.15
CA SER A 415 14.57 -15.14 -13.84
C SER A 415 14.64 -14.89 -12.34
N GLY A 416 15.06 -13.69 -11.94
CA GLY A 416 15.15 -13.24 -10.54
C GLY A 416 16.59 -13.16 -10.02
N GLU A 417 16.76 -12.59 -8.81
CA GLU A 417 18.07 -12.17 -8.28
C GLU A 417 19.13 -13.29 -8.19
N GLY A 418 18.70 -14.54 -8.03
CA GLY A 418 19.60 -15.70 -8.03
C GLY A 418 20.24 -16.01 -9.40
N PHE A 419 19.71 -15.44 -10.49
CA PHE A 419 20.08 -15.75 -11.86
C PHE A 419 20.71 -14.55 -12.58
N THR A 420 20.08 -13.39 -12.45
CA THR A 420 20.55 -12.09 -12.94
C THR A 420 20.39 -11.04 -11.84
N ARG A 421 21.16 -9.96 -11.91
CA ARG A 421 21.01 -8.82 -11.01
C ARG A 421 21.31 -7.50 -11.71
N SER A 422 20.74 -6.42 -11.19
CA SER A 422 21.06 -5.07 -11.65
C SER A 422 22.53 -4.75 -11.40
N TYR A 423 23.18 -4.15 -12.40
CA TYR A 423 24.56 -3.66 -12.33
C TYR A 423 24.62 -2.14 -12.32
N SER A 424 23.84 -1.49 -13.20
CA SER A 424 23.70 -0.04 -13.22
C SER A 424 22.43 0.39 -13.94
N ILE A 425 21.84 1.49 -13.49
CA ILE A 425 20.78 2.21 -14.20
C ILE A 425 21.27 3.65 -14.40
N GLN A 426 21.19 4.16 -15.63
CA GLN A 426 21.63 5.51 -15.98
C GLN A 426 20.53 6.26 -16.74
N ASN A 427 20.40 7.56 -16.47
CA ASN A 427 19.47 8.41 -17.22
C ASN A 427 20.01 8.70 -18.62
N GLY A 428 19.19 8.42 -19.64
CA GLY A 428 19.40 8.81 -21.03
C GLY A 428 18.64 10.09 -21.41
N GLU A 429 18.86 10.60 -22.61
CA GLU A 429 18.08 11.72 -23.15
C GLU A 429 16.65 11.30 -23.47
N GLY A 430 15.68 12.20 -23.29
CA GLY A 430 14.30 11.99 -23.76
C GLY A 430 13.45 11.00 -22.93
N GLY A 431 13.72 10.86 -21.62
CA GLY A 431 12.93 9.99 -20.74
C GLY A 431 13.33 8.51 -20.78
N TYR A 432 14.47 8.21 -21.39
CA TYR A 432 15.00 6.86 -21.45
C TYR A 432 15.90 6.54 -20.25
N LEU A 433 15.93 5.27 -19.88
CA LEU A 433 16.93 4.67 -19.01
C LEU A 433 17.82 3.73 -19.80
N ILE A 434 19.11 3.72 -19.47
CA ILE A 434 20.07 2.72 -19.90
C ILE A 434 20.28 1.76 -18.72
N VAL A 435 19.74 0.56 -18.85
CA VAL A 435 19.79 -0.49 -17.83
C VAL A 435 20.87 -1.48 -18.22
N THR A 436 21.77 -1.79 -17.29
CA THR A 436 22.70 -2.92 -17.40
C THR A 436 22.38 -3.93 -16.30
N GLU A 437 22.03 -5.14 -16.70
CA GLU A 437 21.91 -6.30 -15.82
C GLU A 437 23.03 -7.31 -16.12
N ILE A 438 23.48 -8.03 -15.10
CA ILE A 438 24.53 -9.03 -15.23
C ILE A 438 24.07 -10.38 -14.73
N SER A 439 24.65 -11.45 -15.28
CA SER A 439 24.45 -12.79 -14.72
C SER A 439 24.99 -12.85 -13.30
N SER A 440 24.29 -13.55 -12.40
CA SER A 440 24.76 -13.79 -11.03
C SER A 440 25.94 -14.78 -10.99
N LEU A 441 26.27 -15.44 -12.11
CA LEU A 441 27.43 -16.34 -12.23
C LEU A 441 28.56 -15.74 -13.08
N PRO A 442 29.81 -15.77 -12.58
CA PRO A 442 30.95 -15.31 -13.36
C PRO A 442 31.22 -16.26 -14.53
N LEU A 443 31.77 -15.72 -15.62
CA LEU A 443 32.12 -16.45 -16.84
C LEU A 443 33.03 -17.66 -16.57
N SER A 444 33.92 -17.54 -15.58
CA SER A 444 34.86 -18.61 -15.20
C SER A 444 34.20 -19.85 -14.60
N GLN A 445 33.00 -19.73 -14.05
CA GLN A 445 32.25 -20.84 -13.45
C GLN A 445 31.24 -21.47 -14.42
N SER A 446 30.89 -20.77 -15.50
CA SER A 446 29.95 -21.26 -16.51
C SER A 446 30.22 -20.57 -17.84
N ILE A 447 30.95 -21.28 -18.71
CA ILE A 447 31.41 -20.78 -20.01
C ILE A 447 30.28 -20.65 -21.05
N HIS A 448 29.15 -21.32 -20.84
CA HIS A 448 28.01 -21.29 -21.76
C HIS A 448 26.78 -20.78 -21.01
N GLN A 449 26.46 -19.51 -21.22
CA GLN A 449 25.26 -18.86 -20.67
C GLN A 449 24.59 -18.09 -21.81
N ASN A 450 23.26 -18.16 -21.86
CA ASN A 450 22.45 -17.39 -22.78
C ASN A 450 21.60 -16.43 -21.97
N LEU A 451 21.48 -15.19 -22.45
CA LEU A 451 20.63 -14.17 -21.87
C LEU A 451 19.60 -13.76 -22.91
N ARG A 452 18.38 -13.46 -22.47
CA ARG A 452 17.36 -12.78 -23.27
C ARG A 452 16.66 -11.73 -22.43
N LEU A 453 16.19 -10.68 -23.09
CA LEU A 453 15.25 -9.75 -22.49
C LEU A 453 13.84 -10.35 -22.59
N ALA A 454 13.14 -10.42 -21.46
CA ALA A 454 11.72 -10.74 -21.43
C ALA A 454 10.94 -9.48 -21.07
N VAL A 455 9.93 -9.17 -21.88
CA VAL A 455 8.97 -8.08 -21.64
C VAL A 455 7.62 -8.73 -21.36
N LYS A 456 7.00 -8.35 -20.24
CA LYS A 456 5.71 -8.89 -19.80
C LYS A 456 4.77 -7.72 -19.54
N LEU A 457 3.58 -7.78 -20.12
CA LEU A 457 2.50 -6.85 -19.79
C LEU A 457 1.96 -7.23 -18.40
N ILE A 458 1.87 -6.27 -17.50
CA ILE A 458 1.13 -6.39 -16.22
C ILE A 458 -0.33 -6.03 -16.52
N ARG A 459 -1.28 -6.85 -16.09
CA ARG A 459 -2.71 -6.58 -16.24
C ARG A 459 -3.40 -6.59 -14.91
#